data_AF-A0A933JIA2-F1
#
_entry.id   AF-A0A933JIA2-F1
#
_cell.length_a   1.000
_cell.length_b   1.000
_cell.length_c   1.000
_cell.angle_alpha   90.00
_cell.angle_beta   90.00
_cell.angle_gamma   90.00
#
_symmetry.space_group_name_H-M   'P 1'
#
loop_
_entity.id
_entity.type
_entity.pdbx_description
1 polymer ?
#
loop_
_entity_poly.entity_id
_entity_poly.type
_entity_poly.pdbx_seq_one_letter_code
_entity_poly.pdbx_strand_id
1 'polypeptide(L)'
;MNVFKLSTVLAGAAMAFTLSSTAHADEELKNLKVIQVENEKALDKIMQGMSKGLGVKCVACHVKGKWDKDDVAAKDDGRKFFEATVGVADQAKRDAALAALLPVLKLQKAKNAAGIWAAVDKLKRKAADPAAPAPTPPPAAPAAPAPVPGK
;
A
#
# COMPACT_ATOMS: atom_id res chain seq x y z
N MET A 1 -57.06 -53.66 2.65
CA MET A 1 -57.47 -52.58 3.56
C MET A 1 -56.49 -51.42 3.40
N ASN A 2 -57.03 -50.21 3.24
CA ASN A 2 -56.43 -48.87 3.40
C ASN A 2 -55.32 -48.50 2.38
N VAL A 3 -55.53 -47.68 1.33
CA VAL A 3 -56.25 -46.41 1.11
C VAL A 3 -55.75 -45.21 1.94
N PHE A 4 -55.55 -44.10 1.21
CA PHE A 4 -55.53 -42.67 1.58
C PHE A 4 -54.21 -41.98 1.95
N LYS A 5 -53.60 -41.38 0.90
CA LYS A 5 -53.23 -39.95 0.78
C LYS A 5 -53.33 -39.10 2.06
N LEU A 6 -52.23 -38.39 2.38
CA LEU A 6 -52.35 -37.03 2.91
C LEU A 6 -51.15 -36.16 2.47
N SER A 7 -51.41 -35.32 1.47
CA SER A 7 -50.67 -34.09 1.23
C SER A 7 -50.86 -33.17 2.43
N THR A 8 -49.80 -32.54 2.93
CA THR A 8 -49.88 -31.17 3.46
C THR A 8 -48.49 -30.55 3.40
N VAL A 9 -48.37 -29.60 2.49
CA VAL A 9 -47.29 -28.63 2.39
C VAL A 9 -47.48 -27.66 3.55
N LEU A 10 -46.50 -27.53 4.45
CA LEU A 10 -46.43 -26.39 5.36
C LEU A 10 -45.41 -25.39 4.83
N ALA A 11 -45.95 -24.25 4.44
CA ALA A 11 -45.26 -23.06 3.99
C ALA A 11 -44.70 -22.24 5.17
N GLY A 12 -43.63 -21.49 4.88
CA GLY A 12 -43.27 -20.24 5.57
C GLY A 12 -42.59 -20.43 6.93
N ALA A 13 -41.47 -19.78 7.25
CA ALA A 13 -40.95 -18.52 6.75
C ALA A 13 -39.42 -18.61 6.64
N ALA A 14 -38.90 -18.40 5.42
CA ALA A 14 -37.51 -18.03 5.24
C ALA A 14 -37.35 -16.60 5.77
N MET A 15 -36.74 -16.46 6.95
CA MET A 15 -36.27 -15.17 7.43
C MET A 15 -35.09 -14.78 6.53
N ALA A 16 -35.40 -14.04 5.47
CA ALA A 16 -34.42 -13.40 4.60
C ALA A 16 -33.68 -12.36 5.43
N PHE A 17 -32.61 -12.80 6.08
CA PHE A 17 -31.63 -11.94 6.69
C PHE A 17 -30.86 -11.27 5.55
N THR A 18 -31.41 -10.16 5.05
CA THR A 18 -30.72 -9.23 4.16
C THR A 18 -29.66 -8.51 4.98
N LEU A 19 -28.56 -9.20 5.27
CA LEU A 19 -27.31 -8.56 5.65
C LEU A 19 -26.81 -7.80 4.42
N SER A 20 -27.20 -6.52 4.41
CA SER A 20 -26.46 -5.39 3.86
C SER A 20 -25.08 -5.78 3.32
N SER A 21 -24.96 -5.77 2.00
CA SER A 21 -23.70 -5.87 1.29
C SER A 21 -22.71 -4.85 1.85
N THR A 22 -21.68 -5.33 2.54
CA THR A 22 -20.46 -4.56 2.84
C THR A 22 -19.62 -4.40 1.58
N ALA A 23 -20.20 -3.86 0.52
CA ALA A 23 -19.56 -3.71 -0.80
C ALA A 23 -18.81 -2.39 -0.98
N HIS A 24 -18.38 -1.74 0.11
CA HIS A 24 -17.56 -0.53 0.03
C HIS A 24 -16.05 -0.81 0.15
N ALA A 25 -15.63 -1.99 0.60
CA ALA A 25 -14.21 -2.27 0.87
C ALA A 25 -13.42 -2.80 -0.34
N ASP A 26 -14.08 -3.30 -1.38
CA ASP A 26 -13.42 -3.99 -2.52
C ASP A 26 -13.10 -3.06 -3.70
N GLU A 27 -13.77 -1.90 -3.85
CA GLU A 27 -13.49 -0.99 -4.98
C GLU A 27 -12.23 -0.15 -4.81
N GLU A 28 -11.84 0.22 -3.58
CA GLU A 28 -10.75 1.18 -3.36
C GLU A 28 -9.34 0.56 -3.42
N LEU A 29 -9.23 -0.77 -3.42
CA LEU A 29 -7.94 -1.50 -3.43
C LEU A 29 -7.51 -1.99 -4.83
N LYS A 30 -8.16 -1.52 -5.90
CA LYS A 30 -7.95 -2.01 -7.27
C LYS A 30 -6.55 -1.76 -7.86
N ASN A 31 -5.85 -0.71 -7.44
CA ASN A 31 -4.54 -0.32 -8.00
C ASN A 31 -3.36 -0.57 -7.04
N LEU A 32 -3.39 -1.70 -6.33
CA LEU A 32 -2.25 -2.17 -5.55
C LEU A 32 -1.35 -3.07 -6.41
N LYS A 33 -0.29 -2.44 -6.95
CA LYS A 33 0.69 -3.09 -7.84
C LYS A 33 1.83 -3.77 -7.08
N VAL A 34 2.32 -3.14 -6.01
CA VAL A 34 3.57 -3.52 -5.32
C VAL A 34 3.32 -4.23 -3.98
N ILE A 35 2.24 -3.87 -3.30
CA ILE A 35 1.99 -4.25 -1.91
C ILE A 35 0.71 -5.09 -1.82
N GLN A 36 0.71 -6.05 -0.89
CA GLN A 36 -0.46 -6.79 -0.48
C GLN A 36 -0.85 -6.36 0.93
N VAL A 37 -2.15 -6.14 1.13
CA VAL A 37 -2.76 -5.75 2.40
C VAL A 37 -4.03 -6.56 2.59
N GLU A 38 -4.39 -6.82 3.84
CA GLU A 38 -5.53 -7.68 4.19
C GLU A 38 -6.87 -6.97 4.05
N ASN A 39 -6.91 -5.66 4.29
CA ASN A 39 -8.10 -4.83 4.18
C ASN A 39 -7.75 -3.34 4.05
N GLU A 40 -8.73 -2.54 3.67
CA GLU A 40 -8.62 -1.09 3.49
C GLU A 40 -8.16 -0.37 4.76
N LYS A 41 -8.70 -0.74 5.93
CA LYS A 41 -8.30 -0.13 7.20
C LYS A 41 -6.82 -0.35 7.53
N ALA A 42 -6.24 -1.48 7.13
CA ALA A 42 -4.82 -1.75 7.27
C ALA A 42 -4.00 -0.87 6.32
N LEU A 43 -4.44 -0.74 5.05
CA LEU A 43 -3.83 0.16 4.07
C LEU A 43 -3.84 1.61 4.57
N ASP A 44 -4.98 2.10 5.04
CA ASP A 44 -5.15 3.45 5.57
C ASP A 44 -4.19 3.76 6.72
N LYS A 45 -4.05 2.82 7.67
CA LYS A 45 -3.10 2.99 8.78
C LYS A 45 -1.66 3.10 8.29
N ILE A 46 -1.29 2.32 7.28
CA ILE A 46 0.05 2.35 6.70
C ILE A 46 0.26 3.67 5.95
N MET A 47 -0.70 4.09 5.13
CA MET A 47 -0.64 5.35 4.39
C MET A 47 -0.64 6.58 5.32
N GLN A 48 -1.36 6.53 6.43
CA GLN A 48 -1.26 7.55 7.48
C GLN A 48 0.11 7.56 8.16
N GLY A 49 0.70 6.39 8.40
CA GLY A 49 2.07 6.26 8.90
C GLY A 49 3.08 6.92 7.96
N MET A 50 2.95 6.64 6.67
CA MET A 50 3.76 7.26 5.61
C MET A 50 3.57 8.77 5.56
N SER A 51 2.33 9.26 5.53
CA SER A 51 2.00 10.68 5.51
C SER A 51 2.59 11.41 6.73
N LYS A 52 2.40 10.86 7.94
CA LYS A 52 2.95 11.43 9.19
C LYS A 52 4.48 11.38 9.22
N GLY A 53 5.07 10.28 8.75
CA GLY A 53 6.50 10.05 8.71
C GLY A 53 7.23 10.93 7.70
N LEU A 54 6.65 11.14 6.52
CA LEU A 54 7.16 12.06 5.51
C LEU A 54 6.83 13.52 5.86
N GLY A 55 5.75 13.77 6.60
CA GLY A 55 5.29 15.11 6.92
C GLY A 55 4.48 15.77 5.80
N VAL A 56 3.93 14.97 4.88
CA VAL A 56 3.13 15.43 3.73
C VAL A 56 1.66 15.08 3.90
N LYS A 57 0.77 15.80 3.22
CA LYS A 57 -0.65 15.42 3.13
C LYS A 57 -0.83 14.32 2.09
N CYS A 58 -1.89 13.51 2.19
CA CYS A 58 -2.16 12.41 1.25
C CYS A 58 -2.24 12.87 -0.21
N VAL A 59 -2.68 14.10 -0.45
CA VAL A 59 -2.76 14.72 -1.78
C VAL A 59 -1.40 14.98 -2.44
N ALA A 60 -0.29 14.81 -1.71
CA ALA A 60 1.04 14.87 -2.29
C ALA A 60 1.30 13.74 -3.29
N CYS A 61 0.71 12.57 -3.07
CA CYS A 61 0.86 11.40 -3.93
C CYS A 61 -0.47 10.91 -4.53
N HIS A 62 -1.61 11.42 -4.09
CA HIS A 62 -2.92 10.96 -4.54
C HIS A 62 -3.78 12.11 -5.06
N VAL A 63 -4.69 11.77 -5.97
CA VAL A 63 -5.81 12.64 -6.35
C VAL A 63 -6.90 12.51 -5.29
N LYS A 64 -7.36 13.64 -4.73
CA LYS A 64 -8.40 13.65 -3.69
C LYS A 64 -9.67 12.96 -4.19
N GLY A 65 -10.15 11.96 -3.46
CA GLY A 65 -11.35 11.19 -3.79
C GLY A 65 -11.18 10.19 -4.95
N LYS A 66 -9.95 10.03 -5.48
CA LYS A 66 -9.61 9.05 -6.51
C LYS A 66 -8.26 8.40 -6.19
N TRP A 67 -8.24 7.61 -5.12
CA TRP A 67 -7.01 7.06 -4.53
C TRP A 67 -6.30 6.05 -5.46
N ASP A 68 -7.05 5.42 -6.36
CA ASP A 68 -6.59 4.48 -7.37
C ASP A 68 -5.90 5.16 -8.57
N LYS A 69 -6.13 6.46 -8.83
CA LYS A 69 -5.59 7.16 -10.00
C LYS A 69 -4.10 7.38 -9.94
N ASP A 70 -3.44 7.26 -11.09
CA ASP A 70 -1.99 7.40 -11.27
C ASP A 70 -1.61 8.76 -11.86
N ASP A 71 -2.52 9.73 -11.82
CA ASP A 71 -2.38 11.06 -12.45
C ASP A 71 -1.33 11.97 -11.78
N VAL A 72 -0.77 11.55 -10.62
CA VAL A 72 0.26 12.28 -9.88
C VAL A 72 1.56 11.50 -9.96
N ALA A 73 2.60 12.11 -10.57
CA ALA A 73 3.91 11.48 -10.74
C ALA A 73 4.52 10.96 -9.43
N ALA A 74 4.30 11.68 -8.32
CA ALA A 74 4.75 11.26 -6.99
C ALA A 74 4.19 9.89 -6.54
N LYS A 75 3.08 9.42 -7.12
CA LYS A 75 2.55 8.07 -6.87
C LYS A 75 3.41 6.98 -7.49
N ASP A 76 3.95 7.21 -8.69
CA ASP A 76 4.88 6.28 -9.33
C ASP A 76 6.19 6.18 -8.58
N ASP A 77 6.71 7.32 -8.09
CA ASP A 77 7.92 7.30 -7.26
C ASP A 77 7.65 6.68 -5.89
N GLY A 78 6.44 6.86 -5.34
CA GLY A 78 5.97 6.11 -4.17
C GLY A 78 5.94 4.60 -4.41
N ARG A 79 5.54 4.14 -5.60
CA ARG A 79 5.61 2.71 -5.97
C ARG A 79 7.04 2.20 -6.01
N LYS A 80 7.95 2.91 -6.68
CA LYS A 80 9.37 2.54 -6.74
C LYS A 80 9.99 2.49 -5.35
N PHE A 81 9.61 3.42 -4.47
CA PHE A 81 9.99 3.36 -3.06
C PHE A 81 9.53 2.05 -2.41
N PHE A 82 8.24 1.71 -2.49
CA PHE A 82 7.75 0.45 -1.91
C PHE A 82 8.40 -0.79 -2.55
N GLU A 83 8.70 -0.77 -3.84
CA GLU A 83 9.43 -1.85 -4.52
C GLU A 83 10.83 -2.02 -3.92
N ALA A 84 11.53 -0.92 -3.68
CA ALA A 84 12.88 -0.94 -3.13
C ALA A 84 12.95 -1.21 -1.62
N THR A 85 11.84 -1.08 -0.88
CA THR A 85 11.87 -1.18 0.60
C THR A 85 11.06 -2.32 1.20
N VAL A 86 9.96 -2.76 0.57
CA VAL A 86 9.09 -3.79 1.17
C VAL A 86 9.76 -5.16 1.07
N GLY A 87 9.94 -5.80 2.23
CA GLY A 87 10.63 -7.10 2.34
C GLY A 87 12.15 -7.01 2.23
N VAL A 88 12.73 -5.81 2.22
CA VAL A 88 14.18 -5.61 2.15
C VAL A 88 14.74 -5.46 3.57
N ALA A 89 15.63 -6.37 3.97
CA ALA A 89 16.25 -6.34 5.31
C ALA A 89 17.41 -5.33 5.41
N ASP A 90 18.00 -4.96 4.28
CA ASP A 90 19.13 -4.04 4.19
C ASP A 90 18.68 -2.60 4.41
N GLN A 91 18.97 -2.06 5.60
CA GLN A 91 18.56 -0.71 5.98
C GLN A 91 19.21 0.37 5.11
N ALA A 92 20.44 0.19 4.63
CA ALA A 92 21.11 1.17 3.79
C ALA A 92 20.39 1.32 2.44
N LYS A 93 19.91 0.21 1.86
CA LYS A 93 19.07 0.23 0.65
C LYS A 93 17.73 0.91 0.90
N ARG A 94 17.11 0.68 2.05
CA ARG A 94 15.86 1.36 2.43
C ARG A 94 16.07 2.87 2.56
N ASP A 95 17.12 3.29 3.25
CA ASP A 95 17.44 4.71 3.44
C ASP A 95 17.78 5.39 2.12
N ALA A 96 18.47 4.71 1.19
CA ALA A 96 18.72 5.21 -0.16
C ALA A 96 17.42 5.40 -0.95
N ALA A 97 16.47 4.45 -0.87
CA ALA A 97 15.15 4.60 -1.50
C ALA A 97 14.35 5.77 -0.90
N LEU A 98 14.41 5.96 0.43
CA LEU A 98 13.80 7.13 1.07
C LEU A 98 14.45 8.43 0.57
N ALA A 99 15.77 8.49 0.52
CA ALA A 99 16.51 9.64 0.02
C ALA A 99 16.15 9.99 -1.43
N ALA A 100 15.89 9.00 -2.28
CA ALA A 100 15.43 9.20 -3.65
C ALA A 100 13.99 9.75 -3.73
N LEU A 101 13.12 9.42 -2.77
CA LEU A 101 11.73 9.90 -2.73
C LEU A 101 11.61 11.35 -2.24
N LEU A 102 12.46 11.77 -1.29
CA LEU A 102 12.42 13.10 -0.68
C LEU A 102 12.41 14.27 -1.68
N PRO A 103 13.29 14.34 -2.71
CA PRO A 103 13.30 15.47 -3.65
C PRO A 103 12.05 15.52 -4.53
N VAL A 104 11.45 14.37 -4.88
CA VAL A 104 10.18 14.31 -5.63
C VAL A 104 9.06 14.99 -4.84
N LEU A 105 9.06 14.77 -3.53
CA LEU A 105 8.11 15.40 -2.60
C LEU A 105 8.53 16.81 -2.16
N LYS A 106 9.64 17.34 -2.71
CA LYS A 106 10.24 18.63 -2.33
C LYS A 106 10.55 18.73 -0.83
N LEU A 107 10.98 17.62 -0.25
CA LEU A 107 11.37 17.50 1.15
C LEU A 107 12.89 17.46 1.28
N GLN A 108 13.43 18.13 2.29
CA GLN A 108 14.85 17.99 2.64
C GLN A 108 15.13 16.74 3.48
N LYS A 109 14.17 16.35 4.33
CA LYS A 109 14.25 15.18 5.21
C LYS A 109 12.86 14.64 5.52
N ALA A 110 12.79 13.36 5.90
CA ALA A 110 11.59 12.81 6.51
C ALA A 110 11.36 13.44 7.89
N LYS A 111 10.09 13.61 8.27
CA LYS A 111 9.71 14.10 9.60
C LYS A 111 9.97 13.06 10.69
N ASN A 112 9.74 11.78 10.39
CA ASN A 112 9.99 10.66 11.29
C ASN A 112 10.26 9.38 10.47
N ALA A 113 11.53 9.10 10.20
CA ALA A 113 11.96 7.91 9.45
C ALA A 113 11.59 6.60 10.16
N ALA A 114 11.70 6.54 11.50
CA ALA A 114 11.31 5.34 12.26
C ALA A 114 9.82 5.02 12.08
N GLY A 115 8.96 6.04 12.01
CA GLY A 115 7.54 5.87 11.74
C GLY A 115 7.24 5.37 10.32
N ILE A 116 8.05 5.78 9.34
CA ILE A 116 8.00 5.24 7.96
C ILE A 116 8.33 3.76 7.98
N TRP A 117 9.44 3.39 8.64
CA TRP A 117 9.89 1.99 8.67
C TRP A 117 8.93 1.08 9.43
N ALA A 118 8.38 1.53 10.56
CA ALA A 118 7.34 0.81 11.27
C ALA A 118 6.05 0.61 10.45
N ALA A 119 5.78 1.46 9.46
CA ALA A 119 4.66 1.29 8.52
C ALA A 119 5.03 0.32 7.39
N VAL A 120 6.24 0.44 6.83
CA VAL A 120 6.76 -0.43 5.76
C VAL A 120 6.92 -1.88 6.23
N ASP A 121 7.35 -2.11 7.48
CA ASP A 121 7.54 -3.45 8.03
C ASP A 121 6.23 -4.24 8.18
N LYS A 122 5.08 -3.55 8.13
CA LYS A 122 3.75 -4.18 8.14
C LYS A 122 3.27 -4.59 6.75
N LEU A 123 3.96 -4.15 5.70
CA LEU A 123 3.59 -4.46 4.33
C LEU A 123 4.18 -5.80 3.90
N LYS A 124 3.36 -6.56 3.15
CA LYS A 124 3.83 -7.71 2.41
C LYS A 124 4.00 -7.31 0.95
N ARG A 125 5.07 -7.77 0.32
CA ARG A 125 5.28 -7.56 -1.11
C ARG A 125 4.22 -8.35 -1.86
N LYS A 126 3.59 -7.73 -2.86
CA LYS A 126 2.80 -8.49 -3.82
C LYS A 126 3.76 -9.41 -4.57
N ALA A 127 3.44 -10.70 -4.62
CA ALA A 127 4.19 -11.63 -5.46
C ALA A 127 4.32 -10.99 -6.85
N ALA A 128 5.57 -10.84 -7.32
CA ALA A 128 5.80 -10.31 -8.64
C ALA A 128 5.17 -11.28 -9.63
N ASP A 129 4.46 -10.75 -10.62
CA ASP A 129 4.11 -11.54 -11.79
C ASP A 129 5.42 -12.12 -12.36
N PRO A 130 5.56 -13.44 -12.56
CA PRO A 130 6.81 -14.03 -13.03
C PRO A 130 7.24 -13.53 -14.41
N ALA A 131 6.36 -12.82 -15.14
CA ALA A 131 6.67 -12.15 -16.40
C ALA A 131 7.16 -10.69 -16.26
N ALA A 132 7.13 -10.10 -15.06
CA ALA A 132 7.58 -8.73 -14.86
C ALA A 132 9.12 -8.67 -14.80
N PRO A 133 9.79 -7.76 -15.53
CA PRO A 133 11.23 -7.59 -15.43
C PRO A 133 11.61 -7.29 -13.98
N ALA A 134 12.70 -7.90 -13.51
CA ALA A 134 13.22 -7.64 -12.17
C ALA A 134 13.29 -6.12 -11.94
N PRO A 135 12.84 -5.62 -10.77
CA PRO A 135 12.92 -4.19 -10.48
C PRO A 135 14.37 -3.76 -10.68
N THR A 136 14.60 -2.83 -11.61
CA THR A 136 15.92 -2.26 -11.82
C THR A 136 16.40 -1.73 -10.48
N PRO A 137 17.60 -2.11 -10.01
CA PRO A 137 18.12 -1.58 -8.76
C PRO A 137 18.07 -0.05 -8.84
N PRO A 138 17.70 0.64 -7.74
CA PRO A 138 17.82 2.09 -7.71
C PRO A 138 19.24 2.47 -8.16
N PRO A 139 19.41 3.57 -8.90
CA PRO A 139 20.74 4.01 -9.33
C PRO A 139 21.64 4.05 -8.09
N ALA A 140 22.82 3.43 -8.20
CA ALA A 140 23.79 3.43 -7.12
C ALA A 140 23.95 4.86 -6.61
N ALA A 141 23.78 5.05 -5.30
CA ALA A 141 23.96 6.36 -4.70
C ALA A 141 25.34 6.91 -5.11
N PRO A 142 25.45 8.20 -5.49
CA PRO A 142 26.75 8.79 -5.76
C PRO A 142 27.61 8.63 -4.51
N ALA A 143 28.86 8.19 -4.71
CA ALA A 143 29.82 8.01 -3.64
C ALA A 143 29.84 9.27 -2.75
N ALA A 144 29.77 9.07 -1.43
CA ALA A 144 29.84 10.16 -0.47
C ALA A 144 31.09 11.03 -0.78
N PRO A 145 30.98 12.37 -0.79
CA PRO A 145 32.14 13.23 -1.00
C PRO A 145 33.17 12.96 0.11
N ALA A 146 34.43 12.83 -0.30
CA ALA A 146 35.55 12.61 0.61
C ALA A 146 35.59 13.71 1.71
N PRO A 147 35.97 13.37 2.95
CA PRO A 147 36.09 14.36 4.02
C PRO A 147 37.09 15.44 3.61
N VAL A 148 36.65 16.69 3.62
CA VAL A 148 37.51 17.87 3.43
C VAL A 148 38.46 17.97 4.63
N PRO A 149 39.79 17.99 4.44
CA PRO A 149 40.73 18.20 5.54
C PRO A 149 40.59 19.63 6.08
N GLY A 150 40.32 19.74 7.38
CA GLY A 150 40.18 21.01 8.09
C GLY A 150 41.48 21.81 8.10
N LYS A 151 41.34 23.14 8.02
CA LYS A 151 42.40 24.13 8.25
C LYS A 151 42.59 24.40 9.73
#